data_AF-A0A2M7FMW2-F1
#
_entry.id   AF-A0A2M7FMW2-F1
#
_cell.length_a   1.000
_cell.length_b   1.000
_cell.length_c   1.000
_cell.angle_alpha   90.00
_cell.angle_beta   90.00
_cell.angle_gamma   90.00
#
_symmetry.space_group_name_H-M   'P 1'
#
loop_
_entity.id
_entity.type
_entity.pdbx_description
1 polymer ?
#
loop_
_entity_poly.entity_id
_entity_poly.type
_entity_poly.pdbx_seq_one_letter_code
_entity_poly.pdbx_strand_id
1 'polypeptide(L)'
;MLLTAGALLQSWHEGWNAFALVWLLPALLLLVFWQLKLQGQQRYVQEIQGIAQDVAHGKFERRLHKLPAQGFYHDLCWDFNDMLDQLEACFREQATVLQYASQGQYHRRAQATGLRGSFATALAQTNASIQTLADNAAHEAQANAEKLAAQEHERQAANENRRVRLALDNVSLPVRIADDEGKVIYINHALRATLQRNAAGFKKQIAGFDPDKVVGNSIGMFYADPAAAVSRL
;
A
#
# COMPACT_ATOMS: atom_id res chain seq x y z
N MET A 1 8.97 64.85 -4.99
CA MET A 1 8.10 65.84 -4.32
C MET A 1 8.85 67.11 -3.90
N LEU A 2 10.10 67.04 -3.41
CA LEU A 2 10.85 68.24 -3.00
C LEU A 2 11.25 69.17 -4.16
N LEU A 3 11.58 68.64 -5.34
CA LEU A 3 12.01 69.45 -6.50
C LEU A 3 10.88 70.27 -7.14
N THR A 4 9.67 69.72 -7.19
CA THR A 4 8.48 70.41 -7.73
C THR A 4 7.98 71.50 -6.78
N ALA A 5 8.08 71.27 -5.47
CA ALA A 5 7.76 72.26 -4.45
C ALA A 5 8.76 73.43 -4.46
N GLY A 6 10.06 73.16 -4.65
CA GLY A 6 11.09 74.21 -4.76
C GLY A 6 10.92 75.10 -5.98
N ALA A 7 10.60 74.52 -7.16
CA ALA A 7 10.37 75.28 -8.39
C ALA A 7 9.12 76.18 -8.31
N LEU A 8 8.06 75.73 -7.64
CA LEU A 8 6.86 76.53 -7.37
C LEU A 8 7.15 77.71 -6.43
N LEU A 9 7.91 77.47 -5.35
CA LEU A 9 8.30 78.50 -4.39
C LEU A 9 9.21 79.57 -5.02
N GLN A 10 10.14 79.16 -5.89
CA GLN A 10 11.03 80.09 -6.59
C GLN A 10 10.29 80.91 -7.65
N SER A 11 9.31 80.32 -8.35
CA SER A 11 8.45 81.03 -9.31
C SER A 11 7.52 82.07 -8.67
N TRP A 12 7.25 81.92 -7.37
CA TRP A 12 6.38 82.84 -6.62
C TRP A 12 7.14 84.08 -6.13
N HIS A 13 8.46 83.98 -5.94
CA HIS A 13 9.30 85.06 -5.40
C HIS A 13 9.93 85.97 -6.48
N GLU A 14 10.17 85.48 -7.70
CA GLU A 14 10.91 86.22 -8.75
C GLU A 14 10.05 86.83 -9.88
N GLY A 15 8.72 86.77 -9.78
CA GLY A 15 7.84 87.05 -10.92
C GLY A 15 7.83 85.87 -11.90
N TRP A 16 6.75 85.71 -12.67
CA TRP A 16 6.54 84.54 -13.53
C TRP A 16 7.66 84.35 -14.56
N ASN A 17 8.69 83.58 -14.20
CA ASN A 17 9.77 83.17 -15.08
C ASN A 17 9.32 81.95 -15.89
N ALA A 18 9.03 82.15 -17.17
CA ALA A 18 8.67 81.09 -18.12
C ALA A 18 9.68 79.92 -18.13
N PHE A 19 10.94 80.17 -17.76
CA PHE A 19 11.99 79.16 -17.60
C PHE A 19 11.74 78.13 -16.49
N ALA A 20 11.06 78.48 -15.39
CA ALA A 20 10.77 77.53 -14.31
C ALA A 20 9.71 76.49 -14.73
N LEU A 21 8.75 76.90 -15.57
CA LEU A 21 7.75 76.01 -16.16
C LEU A 21 8.36 74.98 -17.11
N VAL A 22 9.46 75.33 -17.80
CA VAL A 22 10.19 74.41 -18.68
C VAL A 22 10.76 73.22 -17.92
N TRP A 23 11.18 73.40 -16.66
CA TRP A 23 11.73 72.32 -15.82
C TRP A 23 10.67 71.47 -15.10
N LEU A 24 9.43 71.95 -14.99
CA LEU A 24 8.34 71.18 -14.37
C LEU A 24 7.87 70.02 -15.26
N LEU A 25 7.83 70.22 -16.58
CA LEU A 25 7.44 69.18 -17.54
C LEU A 25 8.35 67.92 -17.49
N PRO A 26 9.68 68.02 -17.60
CA PRO A 26 10.57 66.85 -17.50
C PRO A 26 10.55 66.23 -16.10
N ALA A 27 10.39 67.01 -15.03
CA ALA A 27 10.24 66.47 -13.68
C ALA A 27 8.96 65.65 -13.52
N LEU A 28 7.85 66.12 -14.10
CA LEU A 28 6.57 65.40 -14.11
C LEU A 28 6.65 64.13 -14.98
N LEU A 29 7.31 64.19 -16.14
CA LEU A 29 7.56 63.02 -16.99
C LEU A 29 8.42 61.97 -16.27
N LEU A 30 9.47 62.38 -15.55
CA LEU A 30 10.29 61.47 -14.72
C LEU A 30 9.47 60.86 -13.58
N LEU A 31 8.59 61.62 -12.94
CA LEU A 31 7.68 61.13 -11.90
C LEU A 31 6.69 60.11 -12.45
N VAL A 32 6.08 60.39 -13.59
CA VAL A 32 5.15 59.46 -14.28
C VAL A 32 5.90 58.21 -14.70
N PHE A 33 7.07 58.33 -15.31
CA PHE A 33 7.91 57.19 -15.68
C PHE A 33 8.31 56.35 -14.47
N TRP A 34 8.69 56.99 -13.36
CA TRP A 34 9.01 56.32 -12.11
C TRP A 34 7.79 55.62 -11.50
N GLN A 35 6.62 56.26 -11.50
CA GLN A 35 5.36 55.63 -11.04
C GLN A 35 4.95 54.45 -11.90
N LEU A 36 5.00 54.57 -13.22
CA LEU A 36 4.70 53.46 -14.14
C LEU A 36 5.66 52.28 -13.91
N LYS A 37 6.94 52.58 -13.67
CA LYS A 37 7.95 51.56 -13.33
C LYS A 37 7.65 50.88 -11.98
N LEU A 38 7.27 51.64 -10.95
CA LEU A 38 6.89 51.08 -9.64
C LEU A 38 5.61 50.25 -9.70
N GLN A 39 4.60 50.71 -10.43
CA GLN A 39 3.34 49.96 -10.62
C GLN A 39 3.61 48.63 -11.32
N GLY A 40 4.48 48.63 -12.33
CA GLY A 40 4.93 47.39 -12.99
C GLY A 40 5.59 46.41 -12.02
N GLN A 41 6.43 46.90 -11.11
CA GLN A 41 7.07 46.06 -10.09
C GLN A 41 6.10 45.51 -9.05
N GLN A 42 5.18 46.34 -8.55
CA GLN A 42 4.16 45.93 -7.58
C GLN A 42 3.23 44.85 -8.12
N ARG A 43 2.92 44.89 -9.42
CA ARG A 43 2.12 43.87 -10.09
C ARG A 43 2.71 42.47 -9.94
N TYR A 44 4.03 42.30 -10.13
CA TYR A 44 4.67 40.99 -10.02
C TYR A 44 4.58 40.42 -8.60
N VAL A 45 4.78 41.27 -7.59
CA VAL A 45 4.66 40.86 -6.18
C VAL A 45 3.23 40.42 -5.86
N GLN A 46 2.22 41.14 -6.35
CA GLN A 46 0.81 40.76 -6.17
C GLN A 46 0.46 39.45 -6.91
N GLU A 47 0.97 39.26 -8.13
CA GLU A 47 0.76 38.01 -8.89
C GLU A 47 1.42 36.81 -8.19
N ILE A 48 2.66 36.97 -7.68
CA ILE A 48 3.35 35.94 -6.89
C ILE A 48 2.58 35.62 -5.61
N GLN A 49 2.08 36.63 -4.90
CA GLN A 49 1.26 36.41 -3.70
C GLN A 49 -0.01 35.62 -4.03
N GLY A 50 -0.67 35.94 -5.14
CA GLY A 50 -1.85 35.19 -5.59
C GLY A 50 -1.53 33.73 -5.91
N ILE A 51 -0.40 33.46 -6.57
CA ILE A 51 0.06 32.08 -6.81
C ILE A 51 0.39 31.36 -5.51
N ALA A 52 1.06 32.01 -4.57
CA ALA A 52 1.34 31.42 -3.26
C ALA A 52 0.06 31.04 -2.50
N GLN A 53 -1.00 31.85 -2.63
CA GLN A 53 -2.32 31.51 -2.10
C GLN A 53 -2.93 30.31 -2.84
N ASP A 54 -2.83 30.24 -4.17
CA ASP A 54 -3.33 29.09 -4.94
C ASP A 54 -2.61 27.78 -4.52
N VAL A 55 -1.28 27.82 -4.38
CA VAL A 55 -0.44 26.72 -3.88
C VAL A 55 -0.85 26.27 -2.48
N ALA A 56 -1.17 27.21 -1.59
CA ALA A 56 -1.64 26.90 -0.24
C ALA A 56 -2.97 26.11 -0.23
N HIS A 57 -3.74 26.18 -1.33
CA HIS A 57 -4.96 25.40 -1.53
C HIS A 57 -4.75 24.18 -2.43
N GLY A 58 -3.50 23.79 -2.70
CA GLY A 58 -3.15 22.63 -3.52
C GLY A 58 -3.36 22.82 -5.02
N LYS A 59 -3.49 24.06 -5.51
CA LYS A 59 -3.60 24.38 -6.93
C LYS A 59 -2.23 24.79 -7.46
N PHE A 60 -1.67 23.98 -8.35
CA PHE A 60 -0.31 24.17 -8.86
C PHE A 60 -0.28 24.58 -10.33
N GLU A 61 -1.40 24.78 -11.02
CA GLU A 61 -1.45 24.94 -12.48
C GLU A 61 -1.15 26.38 -12.96
N ARG A 62 -1.26 27.36 -12.06
CA ARG A 62 -1.09 28.77 -12.40
C ARG A 62 0.38 29.08 -12.69
N ARG A 63 0.64 29.88 -13.73
CA ARG A 63 1.99 30.32 -14.14
C ARG A 63 2.07 31.82 -14.35
N LEU A 64 3.27 32.37 -14.14
CA LEU A 64 3.60 33.75 -14.47
C LEU A 64 3.99 33.82 -15.95
N HIS A 65 3.09 34.30 -16.81
CA HIS A 65 3.31 34.35 -18.26
C HIS A 65 3.93 35.66 -18.77
N LYS A 66 3.76 36.75 -18.03
CA LYS A 66 4.27 38.07 -18.44
C LYS A 66 5.64 38.30 -17.81
N LEU A 67 6.67 37.64 -18.34
CA LEU A 67 8.02 37.83 -17.82
C LEU A 67 8.62 39.16 -18.33
N PRO A 68 9.26 39.96 -17.46
CA PRO A 68 10.06 41.09 -17.94
C PRO A 68 11.22 40.57 -18.79
N ALA A 69 11.74 41.37 -19.71
CA ALA A 69 12.77 40.92 -20.66
C ALA A 69 14.08 40.48 -19.98
N GLN A 70 14.45 41.11 -18.85
CA GLN A 70 15.67 40.82 -18.10
C GLN A 70 15.63 41.46 -16.70
N GLY A 71 16.50 40.99 -15.81
CA GLY A 71 16.71 41.54 -14.46
C GLY A 71 16.01 40.74 -13.37
N PHE A 72 16.18 41.16 -12.11
CA PHE A 72 15.76 40.39 -10.92
C PHE A 72 14.35 39.77 -10.98
N TYR A 73 13.34 40.53 -11.45
CA TYR A 73 11.96 40.02 -11.53
C TYR A 73 11.78 38.97 -12.64
N HIS A 74 12.64 38.94 -13.66
CA HIS A 74 12.64 37.89 -14.68
C HIS A 74 13.06 36.57 -14.03
N ASP A 75 14.23 36.57 -13.38
CA ASP A 75 14.81 35.39 -12.73
C ASP A 75 13.86 34.88 -11.65
N LEU A 76 13.29 35.78 -10.84
CA LEU A 76 12.30 35.42 -9.82
C LEU A 76 11.05 34.75 -10.40
N CYS A 77 10.49 35.27 -11.50
CA CYS A 77 9.32 34.64 -12.14
C CYS A 77 9.66 33.27 -12.72
N TRP A 78 10.86 33.13 -13.29
CA TRP A 78 11.36 31.87 -13.82
C TRP A 78 11.53 30.82 -12.73
N ASP A 79 12.21 31.17 -11.62
CA ASP A 79 12.43 30.30 -10.47
C ASP A 79 11.10 29.86 -9.83
N PHE A 80 10.12 30.77 -9.74
CA PHE A 80 8.77 30.42 -9.25
C PHE A 80 8.06 29.44 -10.18
N ASN A 81 8.09 29.67 -11.49
CA ASN A 81 7.47 28.75 -12.45
C ASN A 81 8.16 27.37 -12.42
N ASP A 82 9.49 27.31 -12.39
CA ASP A 82 10.24 26.04 -12.32
C ASP A 82 9.92 25.26 -11.03
N MET A 83 9.81 25.95 -9.88
CA MET A 83 9.38 25.35 -8.63
C MET A 83 7.96 24.76 -8.73
N LEU A 84 7.03 25.49 -9.34
CA LEU A 84 5.64 25.03 -9.52
C LEU A 84 5.56 23.85 -10.48
N ASP A 85 6.33 23.86 -11.56
CA ASP A 85 6.42 22.74 -12.51
C ASP A 85 6.92 21.47 -11.81
N GLN A 86 7.96 21.58 -10.97
CA GLN A 86 8.47 20.45 -10.21
C GLN A 86 7.48 19.95 -9.16
N LEU A 87 6.79 20.86 -8.45
CA LEU A 87 5.74 20.52 -7.49
C LEU A 87 4.58 19.79 -8.16
N GLU A 88 4.02 20.37 -9.22
CA GLU A 88 2.89 19.81 -9.95
C GLU A 88 3.23 18.42 -10.50
N ALA A 89 4.36 18.29 -11.20
CA ALA A 89 4.77 17.02 -11.78
C ALA A 89 4.99 15.95 -10.70
N CYS A 90 5.67 16.29 -9.59
CA CYS A 90 5.91 15.35 -8.49
C CYS A 90 4.60 14.88 -7.85
N PHE A 91 3.70 15.80 -7.47
CA PHE A 91 2.44 15.43 -6.83
C PHE A 91 1.51 14.67 -7.77
N ARG A 92 1.45 15.05 -9.05
CA ARG A 92 0.65 14.34 -10.06
C ARG A 92 1.14 12.91 -10.28
N GLU A 93 2.45 12.70 -10.38
CA GLU A 93 3.03 11.36 -10.51
C GLU A 93 2.79 10.52 -9.26
N GLN A 94 2.98 11.07 -8.05
CA GLN A 94 2.69 10.36 -6.80
C GLN A 94 1.23 9.95 -6.70
N ALA A 95 0.30 10.88 -6.94
CA ALA A 95 -1.13 10.62 -6.86
C ALA A 95 -1.55 9.50 -7.84
N THR A 96 -1.06 9.57 -9.08
CA THR A 96 -1.35 8.56 -10.10
C THR A 96 -0.86 7.19 -9.66
N VAL A 97 0.39 7.08 -9.22
CA VAL A 97 0.98 5.79 -8.82
C VAL A 97 0.27 5.19 -7.61
N LEU A 98 -0.03 6.01 -6.60
CA LEU A 98 -0.75 5.54 -5.41
C LEU A 98 -2.19 5.11 -5.74
N GLN A 99 -2.86 5.78 -6.67
CA GLN A 99 -4.18 5.36 -7.13
C GLN A 99 -4.15 3.98 -7.78
N TYR A 100 -3.20 3.72 -8.67
CA TYR A 100 -3.03 2.39 -9.30
C TYR A 100 -2.70 1.32 -8.24
N ALA A 101 -1.79 1.63 -7.31
CA ALA A 101 -1.44 0.71 -6.24
C ALA A 101 -2.63 0.38 -5.32
N SER A 102 -3.51 1.36 -5.05
CA SER A 102 -4.74 1.14 -4.25
C SER A 102 -5.73 0.19 -4.93
N GLN A 103 -5.65 0.03 -6.25
CA GLN A 103 -6.44 -0.90 -7.04
C GLN A 103 -5.74 -2.26 -7.23
N GLY A 104 -4.63 -2.51 -6.52
CA GLY A 104 -3.82 -3.71 -6.66
C GLY A 104 -2.96 -3.75 -7.93
N GLN A 105 -2.85 -2.62 -8.65
CA GLN A 105 -2.06 -2.52 -9.89
C GLN A 105 -0.70 -1.89 -9.60
N TYR A 106 0.33 -2.72 -9.39
CA TYR A 106 1.66 -2.25 -9.00
C TYR A 106 2.62 -1.97 -10.16
N HIS A 107 2.17 -2.11 -11.41
CA HIS A 107 3.01 -1.93 -12.59
C HIS A 107 3.29 -0.46 -12.93
N ARG A 108 2.44 0.48 -12.50
CA ARG A 108 2.60 1.92 -12.80
C ARG A 108 3.68 2.49 -11.88
N ARG A 109 4.80 2.93 -12.47
CA ARG A 109 5.92 3.57 -11.77
C ARG A 109 5.95 5.06 -12.02
N ALA A 110 6.25 5.85 -11.00
CA ALA A 110 6.42 7.29 -11.09
C ALA A 110 7.61 7.62 -12.01
N GLN A 111 7.44 8.63 -12.86
CA GLN A 111 8.50 9.11 -13.74
C GLN A 111 9.20 10.33 -13.13
N ALA A 112 10.47 10.17 -12.77
CA ALA A 112 11.28 11.25 -12.17
C ALA A 112 11.99 12.14 -13.20
N THR A 113 11.83 11.87 -14.49
CA THR A 113 12.48 12.63 -15.56
C THR A 113 12.08 14.11 -15.48
N GLY A 114 13.07 15.00 -15.46
CA GLY A 114 12.85 16.44 -15.38
C GLY A 114 12.74 17.00 -13.95
N LEU A 115 12.57 16.14 -12.93
CA LEU A 115 12.58 16.55 -11.53
C LEU A 115 14.00 16.57 -10.97
N ARG A 116 14.24 17.43 -9.98
CA ARG A 116 15.55 17.61 -9.35
C ARG A 116 15.48 17.49 -7.83
N GLY A 117 16.61 17.16 -7.22
CA GLY A 117 16.76 17.11 -5.77
C GLY A 117 15.73 16.19 -5.10
N SER A 118 15.10 16.71 -4.04
CA SER A 118 14.14 15.96 -3.22
C SER A 118 12.93 15.47 -4.00
N PHE A 119 12.49 16.16 -5.06
CA PHE A 119 11.36 15.72 -5.88
C PHE A 119 11.66 14.42 -6.62
N ALA A 120 12.83 14.33 -7.26
CA ALA A 120 13.26 13.11 -7.94
C ALA A 120 13.45 11.96 -6.93
N THR A 121 14.06 12.25 -5.78
CA THR A 121 14.24 11.26 -4.71
C THR A 121 12.90 10.75 -4.17
N ALA A 122 11.91 11.63 -3.96
CA ALA A 122 10.59 11.24 -3.48
C ALA A 122 9.87 10.28 -4.45
N LEU A 123 9.95 10.53 -5.76
CA LEU A 123 9.39 9.60 -6.76
C LEU A 123 10.15 8.27 -6.81
N ALA A 124 11.48 8.28 -6.66
CA ALA A 124 12.27 7.06 -6.58
C ALA A 124 11.92 6.22 -5.34
N GLN A 125 11.73 6.87 -4.19
CA GLN A 125 11.30 6.22 -2.95
C GLN A 125 9.88 5.66 -3.08
N THR A 126 8.96 6.41 -3.68
CA THR A 126 7.60 5.94 -3.99
C THR A 126 7.66 4.66 -4.82
N ASN A 127 8.50 4.64 -5.87
CA ASN A 127 8.69 3.46 -6.71
C ASN A 127 9.23 2.26 -5.95
N ALA A 128 10.12 2.47 -4.97
CA ALA A 128 10.60 1.40 -4.11
C ALA A 128 9.49 0.86 -3.20
N SER A 129 8.67 1.74 -2.60
CA SER A 129 7.53 1.33 -1.77
C SER A 129 6.50 0.52 -2.57
N ILE A 130 6.18 0.93 -3.81
CA ILE A 130 5.29 0.17 -4.69
C ILE A 130 5.87 -1.19 -5.04
N GLN A 131 7.19 -1.29 -5.25
CA GLN A 131 7.83 -2.58 -5.52
C GLN A 131 7.66 -3.53 -4.33
N THR A 132 7.92 -3.06 -3.10
CA THR A 132 7.73 -3.88 -1.90
C THR A 132 6.28 -4.35 -1.75
N LEU A 133 5.30 -3.49 -2.05
CA LEU A 133 3.89 -3.90 -2.05
C LEU A 133 3.59 -4.97 -3.10
N ALA A 134 4.16 -4.84 -4.30
CA ALA A 134 4.01 -5.84 -5.37
C ALA A 134 4.60 -7.20 -4.97
N ASP A 135 5.79 -7.19 -4.37
CA ASP A 135 6.48 -8.40 -3.92
C ASP A 135 5.68 -9.08 -2.81
N ASN A 136 5.19 -8.33 -1.83
CA ASN A 136 4.34 -8.86 -0.76
C ASN A 136 3.05 -9.47 -1.30
N ALA A 137 2.36 -8.80 -2.22
CA ALA A 137 1.15 -9.33 -2.84
C ALA A 137 1.42 -10.63 -3.62
N ALA A 138 2.56 -10.72 -4.32
CA ALA A 138 2.97 -11.93 -5.02
C ALA A 138 3.26 -13.09 -4.04
N HIS A 139 3.96 -12.81 -2.93
CA HIS A 139 4.21 -13.79 -1.88
C HIS A 139 2.93 -14.28 -1.20
N GLU A 140 2.00 -13.38 -0.90
CA GLU A 140 0.70 -13.74 -0.34
C GLU A 140 -0.11 -14.62 -1.29
N ALA A 141 -0.11 -14.31 -2.59
CA ALA A 141 -0.79 -15.12 -3.60
C ALA A 141 -0.20 -16.54 -3.69
N GLN A 142 1.14 -16.67 -3.65
CA GLN A 142 1.82 -17.96 -3.63
C GLN A 142 1.50 -18.76 -2.36
N ALA A 143 1.62 -18.14 -1.18
CA ALA A 143 1.33 -18.79 0.09
C ALA A 143 -0.13 -19.25 0.19
N ASN A 144 -1.07 -18.46 -0.36
CA ASN A 144 -2.47 -18.87 -0.44
C ASN A 144 -2.66 -20.05 -1.40
N ALA A 145 -2.03 -20.03 -2.57
CA ALA A 145 -2.10 -21.15 -3.52
C ALA A 145 -1.55 -22.46 -2.92
N GLU A 146 -0.44 -22.40 -2.20
CA GLU A 146 0.14 -23.55 -1.49
C GLU A 146 -0.78 -24.09 -0.41
N LYS A 147 -1.37 -23.21 0.41
CA LYS A 147 -2.36 -23.61 1.44
C LYS A 147 -3.57 -24.29 0.82
N LEU A 148 -4.11 -23.75 -0.28
CA LEU A 148 -5.23 -24.35 -0.99
C LEU A 148 -4.87 -25.74 -1.55
N ALA A 149 -3.68 -25.88 -2.14
CA ALA A 149 -3.20 -27.17 -2.65
C ALA A 149 -3.03 -28.21 -1.53
N ALA A 150 -2.46 -27.81 -0.39
CA ALA A 150 -2.30 -28.69 0.78
C ALA A 150 -3.65 -29.13 1.36
N GLN A 151 -4.60 -28.18 1.50
CA GLN A 151 -5.96 -28.49 1.96
C GLN A 151 -6.68 -29.45 1.04
N GLU A 152 -6.52 -29.30 -0.29
CA GLU A 152 -7.14 -30.21 -1.24
C GLU A 152 -6.54 -31.61 -1.15
N HIS A 153 -5.22 -31.74 -1.00
CA HIS A 153 -4.56 -33.02 -0.83
C HIS A 153 -5.01 -33.73 0.47
N GLU A 154 -5.10 -33.00 1.59
CA GLU A 154 -5.61 -33.53 2.85
C GLU A 154 -7.07 -33.97 2.73
N ARG A 155 -7.90 -33.19 2.03
CA ARG A 155 -9.31 -33.52 1.77
C ARG A 155 -9.44 -34.78 0.92
N GLN A 156 -8.59 -34.95 -0.09
CA GLN A 156 -8.57 -36.16 -0.93
C GLN A 156 -8.20 -37.39 -0.11
N ALA A 157 -7.11 -37.33 0.68
CA ALA A 157 -6.71 -38.42 1.57
C ALA A 157 -7.80 -38.75 2.60
N ALA A 158 -8.45 -37.73 3.19
CA ALA A 158 -9.55 -37.93 4.12
C ALA A 158 -10.76 -38.59 3.45
N ASN A 159 -11.10 -38.21 2.22
CA ASN A 159 -12.18 -38.83 1.45
C ASN A 159 -11.87 -40.27 1.07
N GLU A 160 -10.63 -40.58 0.69
CA GLU A 160 -10.20 -41.95 0.42
C GLU A 160 -10.30 -42.83 1.67
N ASN A 161 -9.73 -42.37 2.79
CA ASN A 161 -9.84 -43.04 4.09
C ASN A 161 -11.30 -43.25 4.52
N ARG A 162 -12.17 -42.26 4.28
CA ARG A 162 -13.61 -42.37 4.54
C ARG A 162 -14.25 -43.46 3.67
N ARG A 163 -13.91 -43.54 2.38
CA ARG A 163 -14.41 -44.60 1.48
C ARG A 163 -13.94 -45.99 1.91
N VAL A 164 -12.68 -46.13 2.32
CA VAL A 164 -12.15 -47.41 2.83
C VAL A 164 -12.92 -47.85 4.08
N ARG A 165 -13.15 -46.94 5.05
CA ARG A 165 -13.95 -47.26 6.25
C ARG A 165 -15.37 -47.72 5.91
N LEU A 166 -16.05 -47.00 5.02
CA LEU A 166 -17.40 -47.37 4.57
C LEU A 166 -17.45 -48.75 3.90
N ALA A 167 -16.42 -49.12 3.14
CA ALA A 167 -16.34 -50.44 2.54
C ALA A 167 -16.17 -51.53 3.61
N LEU A 168 -15.26 -51.31 4.59
CA LEU A 168 -15.02 -52.26 5.68
C LEU A 168 -16.23 -52.46 6.59
N ASP A 169 -17.04 -51.42 6.81
CA ASP A 169 -18.27 -51.50 7.60
C ASP A 169 -19.31 -52.45 6.98
N ASN A 170 -19.29 -52.61 5.65
CA ASN A 170 -20.21 -53.48 4.91
C ASN A 170 -19.69 -54.91 4.68
N VAL A 171 -18.44 -55.22 5.06
CA VAL A 171 -17.89 -56.58 4.94
C VAL A 171 -18.41 -57.47 6.07
N SER A 172 -18.92 -58.65 5.74
CA SER A 172 -19.49 -59.61 6.69
C SER A 172 -18.48 -60.29 7.62
N LEU A 173 -17.19 -60.25 7.27
CA LEU A 173 -16.11 -60.79 8.09
C LEU A 173 -15.69 -59.78 9.18
N PRO A 174 -15.39 -60.23 10.42
CA PRO A 174 -14.85 -59.37 11.47
C PRO A 174 -13.52 -58.73 11.07
N VAL A 175 -13.49 -57.40 11.01
CA VAL A 175 -12.27 -56.61 10.69
C VAL A 175 -11.99 -55.62 11.82
N ARG A 176 -10.69 -55.45 12.13
CA ARG A 176 -10.19 -54.35 12.96
C ARG A 176 -8.97 -53.70 12.31
N ILE A 177 -8.72 -52.45 12.67
CA ILE A 177 -7.48 -51.73 12.35
C ILE A 177 -6.91 -51.20 13.67
N ALA A 178 -5.61 -51.36 13.86
CA ALA A 178 -4.85 -50.74 14.94
C ALA A 178 -3.83 -49.76 14.33
N ASP A 179 -3.43 -48.75 15.11
CA ASP A 179 -2.30 -47.89 14.76
C ASP A 179 -0.94 -48.59 15.04
N ASP A 180 0.15 -47.91 14.73
CA ASP A 180 1.52 -48.41 14.87
C ASP A 180 1.91 -48.70 16.34
N GLU A 181 1.18 -48.14 17.30
CA GLU A 181 1.35 -48.40 18.73
C GLU A 181 0.53 -49.61 19.21
N GLY A 182 -0.18 -50.26 18.28
CA GLY A 182 -1.06 -51.39 18.55
C GLY A 182 -2.37 -51.00 19.23
N LYS A 183 -2.76 -49.72 19.25
CA LYS A 183 -4.05 -49.30 19.77
C LYS A 183 -5.12 -49.48 18.69
N VAL A 184 -6.21 -50.14 19.04
CA VAL A 184 -7.32 -50.41 18.10
C VAL A 184 -8.03 -49.11 17.78
N ILE A 185 -7.93 -48.64 16.53
CA ILE A 185 -8.54 -47.38 16.07
C ILE A 185 -9.89 -47.60 15.37
N TYR A 186 -10.18 -48.83 14.94
CA TYR A 186 -11.42 -49.14 14.21
C TYR A 186 -11.79 -50.62 14.34
N ILE A 187 -13.08 -50.90 14.46
CA ILE A 187 -13.69 -52.23 14.33
C ILE A 187 -14.95 -52.09 13.46
N ASN A 188 -15.17 -53.03 12.55
CA ASN A 188 -16.38 -53.02 11.72
C ASN A 188 -17.61 -53.58 12.46
N HIS A 189 -18.80 -53.44 11.85
CA HIS A 189 -20.05 -53.95 12.41
C HIS A 189 -20.02 -55.46 12.70
N ALA A 190 -19.41 -56.27 11.83
CA ALA A 190 -19.30 -57.71 12.00
C ALA A 190 -18.48 -58.11 13.24
N LEU A 191 -17.35 -57.43 13.47
CA LEU A 191 -16.53 -57.67 14.66
C LEU A 191 -17.25 -57.21 15.92
N ARG A 192 -17.90 -56.04 15.91
CA ARG A 192 -18.69 -55.56 17.05
C ARG A 192 -19.77 -56.57 17.44
N ALA A 193 -20.55 -57.06 16.47
CA ALA A 193 -21.58 -58.07 16.72
C ALA A 193 -21.00 -59.39 17.26
N THR A 194 -19.83 -59.81 16.78
CA THR A 194 -19.13 -61.02 17.25
C THR A 194 -18.66 -60.87 18.69
N LEU A 195 -18.04 -59.74 19.03
CA LEU A 195 -17.57 -59.44 20.38
C LEU A 195 -18.73 -59.36 21.38
N GLN A 196 -19.86 -58.75 20.98
CA GLN A 196 -21.07 -58.70 21.80
C GLN A 196 -21.68 -60.09 22.02
N ARG A 197 -21.86 -60.87 20.96
CA ARG A 197 -22.42 -62.24 21.04
C ARG A 197 -21.57 -63.15 21.94
N ASN A 198 -20.24 -63.03 21.84
CA ASN A 198 -19.29 -63.88 22.55
C ASN A 198 -18.70 -63.21 23.81
N ALA A 199 -19.28 -62.10 24.29
CA ALA A 199 -18.71 -61.30 25.37
C ALA A 199 -18.46 -62.11 26.65
N ALA A 200 -19.35 -63.05 26.99
CA ALA A 200 -19.18 -63.92 28.15
C ALA A 200 -17.98 -64.87 28.02
N GLY A 201 -17.66 -65.32 26.80
CA GLY A 201 -16.46 -66.12 26.52
C GLY A 201 -15.19 -65.29 26.68
N PHE A 202 -15.16 -64.09 26.10
CA PHE A 202 -14.02 -63.18 26.23
C PHE A 202 -13.79 -62.75 27.68
N LYS A 203 -14.84 -62.47 28.46
CA LYS A 203 -14.72 -62.12 29.89
C LYS A 203 -14.07 -63.21 30.75
N LYS A 204 -14.13 -64.48 30.34
CA LYS A 204 -13.47 -65.59 31.06
C LYS A 204 -11.96 -65.61 30.83
N GLN A 205 -11.50 -65.11 29.68
CA GLN A 205 -10.09 -65.11 29.28
C GLN A 205 -9.42 -63.76 29.52
N ILE A 206 -10.19 -62.67 29.43
CA ILE A 206 -9.74 -61.29 29.53
C ILE A 206 -10.50 -60.64 30.69
N ALA A 207 -9.82 -60.44 31.80
CA ALA A 207 -10.41 -59.79 32.98
C ALA A 207 -10.85 -58.37 32.66
N GLY A 208 -12.10 -58.01 32.98
CA GLY A 208 -12.65 -56.68 32.71
C GLY A 208 -13.00 -56.41 31.25
N PHE A 209 -13.07 -57.44 30.39
CA PHE A 209 -13.44 -57.27 28.98
C PHE A 209 -14.79 -56.58 28.80
N ASP A 210 -14.78 -55.50 28.03
CA ASP A 210 -15.95 -54.72 27.64
C ASP A 210 -15.96 -54.57 26.11
N PRO A 211 -16.93 -55.17 25.40
CA PRO A 211 -16.99 -55.14 23.94
C PRO A 211 -17.17 -53.72 23.38
N ASP A 212 -17.74 -52.79 24.14
CA ASP A 212 -17.95 -51.41 23.69
C ASP A 212 -16.71 -50.53 23.89
N LYS A 213 -15.74 -50.99 24.70
CA LYS A 213 -14.47 -50.30 24.95
C LYS A 213 -13.30 -50.90 24.19
N VAL A 214 -13.53 -51.72 23.17
CA VAL A 214 -12.42 -52.31 22.38
C VAL A 214 -11.67 -51.24 21.57
N VAL A 215 -12.37 -50.27 20.99
CA VAL A 215 -11.74 -49.14 20.30
C VAL A 215 -11.08 -48.23 21.33
N GLY A 216 -9.82 -47.86 21.09
CA GLY A 216 -8.99 -47.05 21.97
C GLY A 216 -8.12 -47.85 22.94
N ASN A 217 -8.31 -49.17 23.05
CA ASN A 217 -7.48 -50.08 23.84
C ASN A 217 -6.44 -50.81 22.98
N SER A 218 -5.43 -51.40 23.63
CA SER A 218 -4.39 -52.18 22.95
C SER A 218 -4.94 -53.47 22.35
N ILE A 219 -4.54 -53.77 21.12
CA ILE A 219 -4.79 -55.01 20.39
C ILE A 219 -4.27 -56.24 21.14
N GLY A 220 -3.24 -56.06 21.98
CA GLY A 220 -2.61 -57.10 22.77
C GLY A 220 -3.61 -57.80 23.70
N MET A 221 -4.72 -57.15 24.07
CA MET A 221 -5.76 -57.74 24.91
C MET A 221 -6.37 -59.03 24.35
N PHE A 222 -6.29 -59.27 23.04
CA PHE A 222 -6.82 -60.46 22.39
C PHE A 222 -5.83 -61.63 22.29
N TYR A 223 -4.60 -61.45 22.79
CA TYR A 223 -3.52 -62.43 22.68
C TYR A 223 -3.03 -62.86 24.06
N ALA A 224 -2.56 -64.11 24.16
CA ALA A 224 -2.01 -64.65 25.41
C ALA A 224 -0.75 -63.89 25.86
N ASP A 225 0.04 -63.40 24.90
CA ASP A 225 1.18 -62.50 25.14
C ASP A 225 0.90 -61.14 24.48
N PRO A 226 0.37 -60.16 25.24
CA PRO A 226 0.04 -58.84 24.73
C PRO A 226 1.26 -58.07 24.20
N ALA A 227 2.41 -58.20 24.87
CA ALA A 227 3.61 -57.45 24.54
C ALA A 227 4.22 -57.95 23.22
N ALA A 228 4.31 -59.27 23.05
CA ALA A 228 4.77 -59.86 21.79
C ALA A 228 3.77 -59.67 20.63
N ALA A 229 2.50 -59.41 20.90
CA ALA A 229 1.53 -59.09 19.87
C ALA A 229 1.72 -57.66 19.33
N VAL A 230 2.00 -56.71 20.22
CA VAL A 230 2.27 -55.31 19.83
C VAL A 230 3.63 -55.18 19.14
N SER A 231 4.66 -55.91 19.60
CA SER A 231 6.01 -55.84 19.01
C SER A 231 6.15 -56.46 17.62
N ARG A 232 5.10 -57.12 17.10
CA ARG A 232 5.08 -57.77 15.78
C ARG A 232 4.36 -56.94 14.72
N LEU A 233 3.77 -55.81 15.12
CA LEU A 233 3.19 -54.80 14.23
C LEU A 233 4.31 -53.98 13.58
#